data_AF-A0A946A7K9-F1
#
_entry.id   AF-A0A946A7K9-F1
#
_cell.length_a   1.000
_cell.length_b   1.000
_cell.length_c   1.000
_cell.angle_alpha   90.00
_cell.angle_beta   90.00
_cell.angle_gamma   90.00
#
_symmetry.space_group_name_H-M   'P 1'
#
loop_
_entity.id
_entity.type
_entity.pdbx_description
1 polymer ?
#
loop_
_entity_poly.entity_id
_entity_poly.type
_entity_poly.pdbx_seq_one_letter_code
_entity_poly.pdbx_strand_id
1 'polypeptide(L)'
;METTIFKNFNERKGIRELTTVLNAIKEGNFKTEIQSLRECEDEKEKRKIKNSLFSFTPSMVLNSGRKISEGDTYNGLIHLDYDKIDDISKTIKHIKSIEFTYACFVSPSGNGIKVFVRVSNEIGGHKDAFNILRSYYDSRLGEESDKSVKDLTRLCFVSHDPDL
;
A
#
# COMPACT_ATOMS: atom_id res chain seq x y z
N MET A 1 -6.94 -11.59 7.60
CA MET A 1 -7.48 -10.21 7.47
C MET A 1 -7.68 -10.00 6.00
N GLU A 2 -8.89 -9.63 5.61
CA GLU A 2 -9.26 -9.49 4.21
C GLU A 2 -9.01 -8.07 3.66
N THR A 3 -8.96 -7.97 2.34
CA THR A 3 -8.90 -6.71 1.58
C THR A 3 -9.67 -6.87 0.26
N THR A 4 -10.20 -5.76 -0.26
CA THR A 4 -10.82 -5.76 -1.59
C THR A 4 -9.80 -5.43 -2.66
N ILE A 5 -9.81 -6.21 -3.75
CA ILE A 5 -8.95 -6.02 -4.92
C ILE A 5 -9.70 -5.22 -5.98
N PHE A 6 -8.99 -4.29 -6.61
CA PHE A 6 -9.46 -3.45 -7.70
C PHE A 6 -8.49 -3.52 -8.88
N LYS A 7 -9.01 -3.31 -10.09
CA LYS A 7 -8.25 -3.01 -11.31
C LYS A 7 -8.77 -1.69 -11.91
N ASN A 8 -7.92 -0.98 -12.65
CA ASN A 8 -8.30 0.28 -13.32
C ASN A 8 -9.02 1.27 -12.37
N PHE A 9 -8.54 1.35 -11.12
CA PHE A 9 -9.08 2.13 -10.01
C PHE A 9 -10.48 1.78 -9.50
N ASN A 10 -11.43 1.37 -10.34
CA ASN A 10 -12.84 1.27 -9.93
C ASN A 10 -13.44 -0.11 -10.17
N GLU A 11 -12.76 -0.99 -10.90
CA GLU A 11 -13.27 -2.32 -11.22
C GLU A 11 -12.97 -3.28 -10.06
N ARG A 12 -13.99 -3.62 -9.26
CA ARG A 12 -13.84 -4.57 -8.15
C ARG A 12 -13.60 -5.99 -8.68
N LYS A 13 -12.56 -6.65 -8.15
CA LYS A 13 -12.15 -8.03 -8.48
C LYS A 13 -12.44 -9.04 -7.37
N GLY A 14 -13.02 -8.57 -6.27
CA GLY A 14 -13.45 -9.38 -5.13
C GLY A 14 -12.58 -9.19 -3.89
N ILE A 15 -12.92 -9.93 -2.85
CA ILE A 15 -12.23 -9.93 -1.57
C ILE A 15 -11.17 -11.04 -1.57
N ARG A 16 -10.01 -10.79 -0.96
CA ARG A 16 -8.93 -11.74 -0.77
C ARG A 16 -8.32 -11.56 0.62
N GLU A 17 -7.71 -12.62 1.14
CA GLU A 17 -6.81 -12.47 2.29
C GLU A 17 -5.63 -11.56 1.93
N LEU A 18 -5.31 -10.62 2.82
CA LEU A 18 -4.19 -9.71 2.64
C LEU A 18 -2.87 -10.47 2.52
N THR A 19 -2.70 -11.56 3.25
CA THR A 19 -1.51 -12.43 3.15
C THR A 19 -1.34 -13.01 1.75
N THR A 20 -2.43 -13.38 1.08
CA THR A 20 -2.38 -13.84 -0.33
C THR A 20 -1.91 -12.73 -1.26
N VAL A 21 -2.32 -11.49 -1.03
CA VAL A 21 -1.86 -10.33 -1.83
C VAL A 21 -0.37 -10.07 -1.60
N LEU A 22 0.07 -10.07 -0.33
CA LEU A 22 1.48 -9.87 0.03
C LEU A 22 2.37 -10.99 -0.52
N ASN A 23 1.92 -12.25 -0.46
CA ASN A 23 2.63 -13.37 -1.07
C ASN A 23 2.72 -13.23 -2.59
N ALA A 24 1.65 -12.80 -3.26
CA ALA A 24 1.68 -12.55 -4.71
C ALA A 24 2.69 -11.44 -5.11
N ILE A 25 2.85 -10.41 -4.26
CA ILE A 25 3.88 -9.38 -4.43
C ILE A 25 5.29 -9.97 -4.26
N LYS A 26 5.47 -10.83 -3.25
CA LYS A 26 6.74 -11.49 -2.93
C LYS A 26 7.18 -12.51 -3.97
N GLU A 27 6.25 -13.35 -4.42
CA GLU A 27 6.49 -14.45 -5.35
C GLU A 27 6.60 -13.99 -6.82
N GLY A 28 6.34 -12.71 -7.08
CA GLY A 28 6.54 -12.11 -8.39
C GLY A 28 5.38 -12.31 -9.37
N ASN A 29 4.15 -12.48 -8.88
CA ASN A 29 2.96 -12.62 -9.72
C ASN A 29 2.68 -11.39 -10.60
N PHE A 30 3.26 -10.25 -10.25
CA PHE A 30 3.17 -8.98 -11.00
C PHE A 30 4.52 -8.55 -11.58
N LYS A 31 5.53 -9.44 -11.61
CA LYS A 31 6.91 -9.10 -11.97
C LYS A 31 7.01 -8.48 -13.36
N THR A 32 6.30 -9.03 -14.34
CA THR A 32 6.33 -8.55 -15.73
C THR A 32 5.86 -7.11 -15.82
N GLU A 33 4.68 -6.79 -15.28
CA GLU A 33 4.12 -5.43 -15.32
C GLU A 33 4.96 -4.43 -14.53
N ILE A 34 5.54 -4.86 -13.40
CA ILE A 34 6.39 -4.02 -12.57
C ILE A 34 7.75 -3.78 -13.23
N GLN A 35 8.32 -4.77 -13.91
CA GLN A 35 9.54 -4.60 -14.70
C GLN A 35 9.29 -3.61 -15.84
N SER A 36 8.22 -3.81 -16.62
CA SER A 36 7.84 -2.86 -17.68
C SER A 36 7.60 -1.45 -17.14
N LEU A 37 7.02 -1.30 -15.96
CA LEU A 37 6.84 0.00 -15.31
C LEU A 37 8.17 0.68 -14.97
N ARG A 38 9.13 -0.09 -14.43
CA ARG A 38 10.43 0.43 -13.95
C ARG A 38 11.40 0.75 -15.10
N GLU A 39 11.30 0.01 -16.21
CA GLU A 39 12.11 0.23 -17.43
C GLU A 39 11.53 1.30 -18.35
N CYS A 40 10.29 1.75 -18.11
CA CYS A 40 9.64 2.76 -18.95
C CYS A 40 10.17 4.18 -18.64
N GLU A 41 10.79 4.81 -19.64
CA GLU A 41 11.28 6.19 -19.57
C GLU A 41 10.19 7.24 -19.89
N ASP A 42 9.22 6.89 -20.74
CA ASP A 42 8.13 7.80 -21.08
C ASP A 42 7.14 7.92 -19.91
N GLU A 43 7.07 9.09 -19.29
CA GLU A 43 6.26 9.32 -18.09
C GLU A 43 4.75 9.13 -18.34
N LYS A 44 4.26 9.32 -19.58
CA LYS A 44 2.85 9.11 -19.92
C LYS A 44 2.53 7.62 -19.98
N GLU A 45 3.37 6.82 -20.63
CA GLU A 45 3.24 5.36 -20.68
C GLU A 45 3.48 4.73 -19.30
N LYS A 46 4.48 5.19 -18.55
CA LYS A 46 4.73 4.77 -17.17
C LYS A 46 3.50 4.98 -16.29
N ARG A 47 2.85 6.15 -16.40
CA ARG A 47 1.59 6.42 -15.69
C ARG A 47 0.47 5.48 -16.14
N LYS A 48 0.35 5.18 -17.42
CA LYS A 48 -0.65 4.22 -17.93
C LYS A 48 -0.43 2.81 -17.39
N ILE A 49 0.81 2.32 -17.38
CA ILE A 49 1.17 1.00 -16.81
C ILE A 49 0.83 0.99 -15.32
N LYS A 50 1.29 1.99 -14.56
CA LYS A 50 1.01 2.08 -13.11
C LYS A 50 -0.50 2.04 -12.83
N ASN A 51 -1.28 2.76 -13.63
CA ASN A 51 -2.72 2.87 -13.51
C ASN A 51 -3.49 1.58 -13.89
N SER A 52 -2.87 0.66 -14.64
CA SER A 52 -3.46 -0.62 -15.02
C SER A 52 -3.16 -1.76 -14.04
N LEU A 53 -2.21 -1.54 -13.12
CA LEU A 53 -1.88 -2.48 -12.05
C LEU A 53 -3.11 -2.80 -11.19
N PHE A 54 -3.11 -4.01 -10.64
CA PHE A 54 -4.02 -4.31 -9.54
C PHE A 54 -3.72 -3.42 -8.34
N SER A 55 -4.75 -3.14 -7.57
CA SER A 55 -4.65 -2.40 -6.32
C SER A 55 -5.58 -3.01 -5.29
N PHE A 56 -5.37 -2.67 -4.03
CA PHE A 56 -6.21 -3.12 -2.93
C PHE A 56 -6.47 -1.98 -1.97
N THR A 57 -7.51 -2.08 -1.15
CA THR A 57 -7.83 -1.10 -0.10
C THR A 57 -7.21 -1.53 1.23
N PRO A 58 -6.13 -0.88 1.70
CA PRO A 58 -5.44 -1.37 2.88
C PRO A 58 -6.26 -1.28 4.14
N SER A 59 -7.23 -0.36 4.25
CA SER A 59 -7.93 -0.06 5.50
C SER A 59 -9.36 -0.62 5.55
N MET A 60 -9.90 -1.08 4.42
CA MET A 60 -11.32 -1.43 4.28
C MET A 60 -11.51 -2.70 3.46
N VAL A 61 -12.50 -3.49 3.83
CA VAL A 61 -13.11 -4.54 3.01
C VAL A 61 -14.41 -3.98 2.44
N LEU A 62 -14.42 -3.77 1.13
CA LEU A 62 -15.53 -3.19 0.37
C LEU A 62 -16.26 -4.28 -0.43
N ASN A 63 -17.57 -4.42 -0.19
CA ASN A 63 -18.43 -5.45 -0.77
C ASN A 63 -18.96 -5.08 -2.16
N SER A 64 -19.10 -3.78 -2.42
CA SER A 64 -19.73 -3.25 -3.64
C SER A 64 -18.71 -2.54 -4.55
N GLY A 65 -18.42 -1.28 -4.28
CA GLY A 65 -17.48 -0.44 -5.03
C GLY A 65 -16.57 0.34 -4.09
N ARG A 66 -16.03 1.47 -4.56
CA ARG A 66 -15.09 2.28 -3.76
C ARG A 66 -15.73 3.23 -2.75
N LYS A 67 -17.04 3.42 -2.84
CA LYS A 67 -17.79 4.20 -1.85
C LYS A 67 -18.15 3.26 -0.71
N ILE A 68 -17.94 3.71 0.52
CA ILE A 68 -18.33 2.96 1.72
C ILE A 68 -19.85 2.81 1.71
N SER A 69 -20.31 1.59 1.96
CA SER A 69 -21.69 1.16 1.95
C SER A 69 -21.97 0.21 3.12
N GLU A 70 -23.24 -0.08 3.37
CA GLU A 70 -23.64 -1.04 4.41
C GLU A 70 -23.00 -2.41 4.17
N GLY A 71 -22.50 -3.02 5.25
CA GLY A 71 -21.78 -4.31 5.22
C GLY A 71 -20.27 -4.20 5.00
N ASP A 72 -19.74 -3.02 4.62
CA ASP A 72 -18.30 -2.82 4.51
C ASP A 72 -17.62 -2.82 5.88
N THR A 73 -16.42 -3.42 5.95
CA THR A 73 -15.74 -3.68 7.23
C THR A 73 -14.40 -2.94 7.30
N TYR A 74 -14.16 -2.27 8.43
CA TYR A 74 -12.84 -1.72 8.74
C TYR A 74 -11.89 -2.83 9.15
N ASN A 75 -10.69 -2.86 8.57
CA ASN A 75 -9.78 -3.99 8.79
C ASN A 75 -8.68 -3.73 9.83
N GLY A 76 -8.64 -2.54 10.43
CA GLY A 76 -7.63 -2.23 11.45
C GLY A 76 -6.21 -2.15 10.91
N LEU A 77 -6.03 -1.70 9.67
CA LEU A 77 -4.72 -1.51 9.07
C LEU A 77 -4.56 -0.05 8.57
N ILE A 78 -3.42 0.53 8.89
CA ILE A 78 -2.97 1.83 8.38
C ILE A 78 -1.88 1.57 7.34
N HIS A 79 -1.92 2.30 6.22
CA HIS A 79 -0.81 2.32 5.29
C HIS A 79 -0.14 3.69 5.24
N LEU A 80 1.19 3.69 5.22
CA LEU A 80 2.03 4.84 4.97
C LEU A 80 2.71 4.66 3.61
N ASP A 81 2.97 5.76 2.94
CA ASP A 81 3.48 5.81 1.57
C ASP A 81 4.63 6.80 1.50
N TYR A 82 5.84 6.28 1.41
CA TYR A 82 7.06 7.06 1.28
C TYR A 82 7.52 7.02 -0.18
N ASP A 83 7.52 8.16 -0.85
CA ASP A 83 7.98 8.29 -2.23
C ASP A 83 9.33 9.00 -2.28
N LYS A 84 10.11 8.76 -3.35
CA LYS A 84 11.41 9.39 -3.62
C LYS A 84 12.44 9.17 -2.51
N ILE A 85 12.50 7.95 -1.99
CA ILE A 85 13.50 7.55 -1.00
C ILE A 85 14.86 7.36 -1.71
N ASP A 86 15.89 8.06 -1.23
CA ASP A 86 17.25 8.02 -1.80
C ASP A 86 17.91 6.64 -1.64
N ASP A 87 17.87 6.07 -0.43
CA ASP A 87 18.43 4.75 -0.13
C ASP A 87 17.33 3.79 0.31
N ILE A 88 16.69 3.18 -0.69
CA ILE A 88 15.61 2.19 -0.48
C ILE A 88 16.10 1.02 0.39
N SER A 89 17.31 0.51 0.16
CA SER A 89 17.82 -0.66 0.87
C SER A 89 18.01 -0.39 2.35
N LYS A 90 18.61 0.75 2.70
CA LYS A 90 18.77 1.17 4.10
C LYS A 90 17.43 1.49 4.75
N THR A 91 16.57 2.23 4.06
CA THR A 91 15.29 2.69 4.62
C THR A 91 14.34 1.54 4.87
N ILE A 92 14.23 0.57 3.94
CA ILE A 92 13.36 -0.60 4.15
C ILE A 92 13.87 -1.50 5.28
N LYS A 93 15.18 -1.65 5.45
CA LYS A 93 15.76 -2.37 6.60
C LYS A 93 15.44 -1.69 7.93
N HIS A 94 15.49 -0.36 7.98
CA HIS A 94 15.09 0.39 9.16
C HIS A 94 13.58 0.23 9.43
N ILE A 95 12.73 0.33 8.42
CA ILE A 95 11.29 0.11 8.56
C ILE A 95 10.99 -1.30 9.10
N LYS A 96 11.69 -2.33 8.60
CA LYS A 96 11.56 -3.72 9.08
C LYS A 96 12.01 -3.91 10.53
N SER A 97 12.91 -3.07 11.04
CA SER A 97 13.34 -3.13 12.44
C SER A 97 12.41 -2.39 13.40
N ILE A 98 11.40 -1.68 12.89
CA ILE A 98 10.40 -1.03 13.73
C ILE A 98 9.35 -2.08 14.13
N GLU A 99 9.21 -2.33 15.43
CA GLU A 99 8.35 -3.38 16.02
C GLU A 99 6.89 -3.33 15.53
N PHE A 100 6.36 -2.14 15.27
CA PHE A 100 4.97 -1.96 14.83
C PHE A 100 4.74 -2.24 13.33
N THR A 101 5.80 -2.43 12.54
CA THR A 101 5.69 -2.70 11.11
C THR A 101 5.12 -4.11 10.91
N TYR A 102 3.90 -4.18 10.39
CA TYR A 102 3.28 -5.45 10.02
C TYR A 102 3.83 -5.99 8.70
N ALA A 103 3.95 -5.12 7.70
CA ALA A 103 4.54 -5.44 6.40
C ALA A 103 5.08 -4.16 5.76
N CYS A 104 6.08 -4.29 4.89
CA CYS A 104 6.51 -3.21 4.02
C CYS A 104 7.09 -3.77 2.73
N PHE A 105 6.97 -3.03 1.64
CA PHE A 105 7.56 -3.42 0.35
C PHE A 105 7.93 -2.22 -0.51
N VAL A 106 8.86 -2.43 -1.43
CA VAL A 106 9.27 -1.43 -2.43
C VAL A 106 8.11 -1.12 -3.36
N SER A 107 7.77 0.17 -3.48
CA SER A 107 6.64 0.66 -4.27
C SER A 107 6.76 0.25 -5.76
N PRO A 108 5.65 0.31 -6.53
CA PRO A 108 5.66 -0.17 -7.92
C PRO A 108 6.73 0.50 -8.78
N SER A 109 6.93 1.81 -8.59
CA SER A 109 7.90 2.63 -9.32
C SER A 109 9.36 2.38 -8.90
N GLY A 110 9.62 1.59 -7.84
CA GLY A 110 10.96 1.20 -7.40
C GLY A 110 11.69 2.25 -6.55
N ASN A 111 11.12 3.44 -6.37
CA ASN A 111 11.74 4.58 -5.69
C ASN A 111 11.02 5.01 -4.41
N GLY A 112 10.17 4.15 -3.86
CA GLY A 112 9.43 4.41 -2.63
C GLY A 112 9.18 3.13 -1.84
N ILE A 113 8.57 3.25 -0.67
CA ILE A 113 8.27 2.14 0.24
C ILE A 113 6.84 2.29 0.75
N LYS A 114 6.05 1.22 0.61
CA LYS A 114 4.74 1.07 1.26
C LYS A 114 4.96 0.45 2.64
N VAL A 115 4.34 0.99 3.67
CA VAL A 115 4.41 0.46 5.04
C VAL A 115 3.00 0.20 5.56
N PHE A 116 2.79 -0.93 6.23
CA PHE A 116 1.51 -1.32 6.79
C PHE A 116 1.66 -1.58 8.28
N VAL A 117 0.74 -1.04 9.07
CA VAL A 117 0.75 -1.09 10.53
C VAL A 117 -0.63 -1.49 11.01
N ARG A 118 -0.70 -2.48 11.91
CA ARG A 118 -1.95 -2.92 12.52
C ARG A 118 -2.34 -1.97 13.65
N VAL A 119 -3.64 -1.68 13.73
CA VAL A 119 -4.23 -0.83 14.75
C VAL A 119 -5.51 -1.48 15.30
N SER A 120 -5.84 -1.14 16.55
CA SER A 120 -7.02 -1.68 17.25
C SER A 120 -8.12 -0.63 17.45
N ASN A 121 -7.99 0.56 16.84
CA ASN A 121 -9.03 1.59 16.93
C ASN A 121 -10.24 1.22 16.06
N GLU A 122 -11.38 1.81 16.40
CA GLU A 122 -12.58 1.76 15.54
C GLU A 122 -12.43 2.65 14.31
N ILE A 123 -13.27 2.44 13.30
CA ILE A 123 -13.23 3.16 12.01
C ILE A 123 -13.22 4.70 12.17
N GLY A 124 -13.91 5.22 13.20
CA GLY A 124 -13.96 6.66 13.50
C GLY A 124 -12.60 7.25 13.90
N GLY A 125 -11.69 6.44 14.45
CA GLY A 125 -10.34 6.85 14.85
C GLY A 125 -9.29 6.71 13.75
N HIS A 126 -9.67 6.29 12.54
CA HIS A 126 -8.71 5.97 11.46
C HIS A 126 -7.74 7.10 11.14
N LYS A 127 -8.27 8.33 11.02
CA LYS A 127 -7.48 9.50 10.65
C LYS A 127 -6.50 9.89 11.75
N ASP A 128 -6.90 9.76 13.00
CA ASP A 128 -6.04 10.08 14.15
C ASP A 128 -4.94 9.03 14.29
N ALA A 129 -5.29 7.75 14.17
CA ALA A 129 -4.31 6.66 14.12
C ALA A 129 -3.30 6.84 12.97
N PHE A 130 -3.77 7.23 11.77
CA PHE A 130 -2.90 7.56 10.65
C PHE A 130 -1.93 8.70 11.01
N ASN A 131 -2.42 9.81 11.57
CA ASN A 131 -1.57 10.96 11.90
C ASN A 131 -0.52 10.63 12.97
N ILE A 132 -0.89 9.83 13.99
CA ILE A 132 0.02 9.38 15.04
C ILE A 132 1.11 8.49 14.45
N LEU A 133 0.72 7.46 13.67
CA LEU A 133 1.67 6.54 13.06
C LEU A 133 2.56 7.24 12.04
N ARG A 134 1.99 8.11 11.20
CA ARG A 134 2.75 8.95 10.29
C ARG A 134 3.82 9.74 11.04
N SER A 135 3.45 10.47 12.09
CA SER A 135 4.41 11.26 12.88
C SER A 135 5.50 10.38 13.52
N TYR A 136 5.11 9.20 14.00
CA TYR A 136 6.01 8.23 14.62
C TYR A 136 7.06 7.68 13.63
N TYR A 137 6.63 7.32 12.41
CA TYR A 137 7.53 6.81 11.37
C TYR A 137 8.33 7.95 10.73
N ASP A 138 7.70 9.08 10.40
CA ASP A 138 8.36 10.22 9.75
C ASP A 138 9.55 10.72 10.61
N SER A 139 9.37 10.84 11.93
CA SER A 139 10.44 11.26 12.84
C SER A 139 11.61 10.26 12.94
N ARG A 140 11.38 8.98 12.66
CA ARG A 140 12.44 7.93 12.67
C ARG A 140 13.16 7.83 11.35
N LEU A 141 12.43 8.01 10.25
CA LEU A 141 12.98 7.88 8.91
C LEU A 141 13.65 9.18 8.46
N GLY A 142 13.24 10.33 9.01
CA GLY A 142 13.64 11.64 8.48
C GLY A 142 12.97 11.98 7.15
N GLU A 143 11.91 11.24 6.81
CA GLU A 143 11.17 11.31 5.55
C GLU A 143 9.69 11.49 5.83
N GLU A 144 8.96 12.19 4.97
CA GLU A 144 7.52 12.41 5.16
C GLU A 144 6.69 11.42 4.33
N SER A 145 5.80 10.66 4.99
CA SER A 145 4.78 9.90 4.27
C SER A 145 3.76 10.83 3.60
N ASP A 146 3.21 10.42 2.46
CA ASP A 146 2.15 11.13 1.76
C ASP A 146 0.91 11.31 2.67
N LYS A 147 0.53 12.56 2.95
CA LYS A 147 -0.64 12.94 3.76
C LYS A 147 -1.97 12.57 3.08
N SER A 148 -1.95 12.34 1.77
CA SER A 148 -3.12 12.06 0.96
C SER A 148 -3.65 10.64 1.16
N VAL A 149 -2.82 9.73 1.72
CA VAL A 149 -3.19 8.31 1.82
C VAL A 149 -4.05 7.92 3.03
N LYS A 150 -4.37 8.90 3.89
CA LYS A 150 -5.20 8.75 5.10
C LYS A 150 -6.66 8.35 4.87
N ASP A 151 -7.14 8.33 3.63
CA ASP A 151 -8.55 8.06 3.34
C ASP A 151 -8.84 6.56 3.48
N LEU A 152 -9.97 6.21 4.12
CA LEU A 152 -10.37 4.81 4.37
C LEU A 152 -10.37 3.93 3.12
N THR A 153 -10.76 4.47 1.95
CA THR A 153 -10.84 3.74 0.68
C THR A 153 -9.69 4.07 -0.28
N ARG A 154 -8.58 4.59 0.25
CA ARG A 154 -7.36 4.82 -0.53
C ARG A 154 -6.83 3.48 -1.05
N LEU A 155 -6.46 3.47 -2.32
CA LEU A 155 -5.89 2.29 -2.99
C LEU A 155 -4.37 2.24 -2.79
N CYS A 156 -3.85 1.04 -2.58
CA CYS A 156 -2.45 0.72 -2.71
C CYS A 156 -2.26 -0.20 -3.93
N PHE A 157 -1.42 0.20 -4.88
CA PHE A 157 -1.05 -0.66 -5.99
C PHE A 157 -0.18 -1.83 -5.53
N VAL A 158 -0.34 -2.99 -6.16
CA VAL A 158 0.56 -4.13 -6.00
C VAL A 158 1.94 -3.82 -6.60
N SER A 159 2.96 -4.53 -6.13
CA SER A 159 4.34 -4.39 -6.60
C SER A 159 4.96 -5.78 -6.86
N HIS A 160 6.26 -5.79 -7.10
CA HIS A 160 7.11 -6.96 -7.03
C HIS A 160 8.30 -6.63 -6.14
N ASP A 161 8.40 -7.37 -5.04
CA ASP A 161 9.45 -7.24 -4.03
C ASP A 161 9.74 -8.62 -3.41
N PRO A 162 10.76 -9.34 -3.90
CA PRO A 162 11.07 -10.69 -3.40
C PRO A 162 11.57 -10.71 -1.96
N ASP A 163 11.99 -9.56 -1.43
CA ASP A 163 12.50 -9.43 -0.07
C ASP A 163 11.39 -9.11 0.95
N LEU A 164 10.12 -8.95 0.53
CA LEU A 164 8.99 -8.66 1.43
C LEU A 164 8.93 -9.62 2.65
#